data_AF-A0A2W0BTT1-F1
#
_entry.id   AF-A0A2W0BTT1-F1
#
_cell.length_a   1.000
_cell.length_b   1.000
_cell.length_c   1.000
_cell.angle_alpha   90.00
_cell.angle_beta   90.00
_cell.angle_gamma   90.00
#
_symmetry.space_group_name_H-M   'P 1'
#
loop_
_entity.id
_entity.type
_entity.pdbx_description
1 polymer ?
#
loop_
_entity_poly.entity_id
_entity_poly.type
_entity_poly.pdbx_seq_one_letter_code
_entity_poly.pdbx_strand_id
1 'polypeptide(L)'
;MCLLAFAAGKQEPRVDAAPLTGAWLQTDLRWEKAPATINPRLQNSQATILYFDADHTFAMLVCVVNRIPGEYTTISHGDGLALWRGQWIADRRGIAIWYKFVPARPRQWPEGPIVEQGIQHVTIHQTHDLLSFGDMKFKREPKLDDGARDAELTQSDVIETTPIR
;
A
#
# COMPACT_ATOMS: atom_id res chain seq x y z
N MET A 1 -15.31 11.77 54.72
CA MET A 1 -14.25 10.95 54.11
C MET A 1 -14.79 10.41 52.79
N CYS A 2 -14.49 11.04 51.65
CA CYS A 2 -14.87 10.55 50.33
C CYS A 2 -13.60 10.10 49.60
N LEU A 3 -13.43 8.79 49.42
CA LEU A 3 -12.40 8.26 48.53
C LEU A 3 -12.91 8.41 47.09
N LEU A 4 -12.31 9.33 46.35
CA LEU A 4 -12.40 9.38 44.89
C LEU A 4 -11.49 8.26 44.35
N ALA A 5 -12.10 7.17 43.87
CA ALA A 5 -11.40 6.18 43.09
C ALA A 5 -11.18 6.74 41.68
N PHE A 6 -9.95 7.13 41.38
CA PHE A 6 -9.53 7.36 39.99
C PHE A 6 -9.51 6.01 39.28
N ALA A 7 -10.44 5.80 38.36
CA ALA A 7 -10.33 4.73 37.39
C ALA A 7 -9.12 5.06 36.49
N ALA A 8 -7.98 4.48 36.82
CA ALA A 8 -6.83 4.44 35.93
C ALA A 8 -7.23 3.61 34.71
N GLY A 9 -7.72 4.27 33.66
CA GLY A 9 -7.85 3.66 32.35
C GLY A 9 -6.48 3.12 31.98
N LYS A 10 -6.37 1.79 31.87
CA LYS A 10 -5.17 1.15 31.34
C LYS A 10 -5.00 1.66 29.92
N GLN A 11 -4.13 2.64 29.74
CA GLN A 11 -3.68 3.07 28.43
C GLN A 11 -2.99 1.86 27.82
N GLU A 12 -3.67 1.18 26.90
CA GLU A 12 -3.07 0.10 26.12
C GLU A 12 -1.81 0.65 25.47
N PRO A 13 -0.67 -0.06 25.51
CA PRO A 13 0.55 0.48 24.96
C PRO A 13 0.33 0.71 23.48
N ARG A 14 0.59 1.95 23.10
CA ARG A 14 0.73 2.35 21.71
C ARG A 14 1.90 1.55 21.17
N VAL A 15 1.64 0.59 20.29
CA VAL A 15 2.70 -0.02 19.50
C VAL A 15 3.21 1.09 18.61
N ASP A 16 4.50 1.43 18.71
CA ASP A 16 5.11 2.44 17.87
C ASP A 16 4.86 2.05 16.40
N ALA A 17 3.99 2.81 15.72
CA ALA A 17 3.59 2.64 14.33
C ALA A 17 4.74 2.90 13.34
N ALA A 18 5.87 3.41 13.84
CA ALA A 18 7.01 3.86 13.07
C ALA A 18 7.72 2.80 12.17
N PRO A 19 7.74 1.48 12.45
CA PRO A 19 8.43 0.54 11.56
C PRO A 19 7.59 0.12 10.34
N LEU A 20 6.30 0.51 10.25
CA LEU A 20 5.43 0.06 9.17
C LEU A 20 5.34 1.05 8.00
N THR A 21 5.49 2.35 8.25
CA THR A 21 5.25 3.40 7.25
C THR A 21 6.13 3.25 5.99
N GLY A 22 5.52 3.49 4.84
CA GLY A 22 6.12 3.51 3.52
C GLY A 22 5.80 2.30 2.66
N ALA A 23 6.58 2.13 1.58
CA ALA A 23 6.37 1.13 0.56
C ALA A 23 7.03 -0.22 0.91
N TRP A 24 6.27 -1.29 0.71
CA TRP A 24 6.69 -2.67 0.90
C TRP A 24 6.49 -3.42 -0.41
N LEU A 25 7.60 -3.90 -0.99
CA LEU A 25 7.63 -4.58 -2.28
C LEU A 25 7.53 -6.09 -2.08
N GLN A 26 6.70 -6.75 -2.89
CA GLN A 26 6.63 -8.20 -2.96
C GLN A 26 8.02 -8.83 -3.21
N THR A 27 8.35 -9.92 -2.52
CA THR A 27 9.72 -10.46 -2.54
C THR A 27 9.98 -11.48 -3.65
N ASP A 28 8.97 -12.24 -4.06
CA ASP A 28 9.06 -13.36 -5.01
C ASP A 28 8.87 -12.93 -6.47
N LEU A 29 9.52 -11.82 -6.84
CA LEU A 29 9.39 -11.22 -8.17
C LEU A 29 10.28 -11.90 -9.21
N ARG A 30 9.68 -12.22 -10.36
CA ARG A 30 10.42 -12.64 -11.55
C ARG A 30 10.85 -11.39 -12.33
N TRP A 31 12.16 -11.12 -12.33
CA TRP A 31 12.73 -9.97 -13.01
C TRP A 31 13.11 -10.28 -14.45
N GLU A 32 12.58 -9.50 -15.38
CA GLU A 32 12.90 -9.57 -16.80
C GLU A 32 13.89 -8.46 -17.16
N LYS A 33 14.87 -8.76 -18.01
CA LYS A 33 15.85 -7.76 -18.45
C LYS A 33 15.27 -6.99 -19.63
N ALA A 34 15.47 -5.69 -19.64
CA ALA A 34 15.21 -4.88 -20.82
C ALA A 34 16.13 -5.31 -21.99
N PRO A 35 15.74 -5.04 -23.26
CA PRO A 35 16.64 -5.22 -24.39
C PRO A 35 17.97 -4.49 -24.17
N ALA A 36 19.07 -5.15 -24.53
CA ALA A 36 20.42 -4.62 -24.32
C ALA A 36 20.68 -3.28 -25.05
N THR A 37 19.91 -3.00 -26.10
CA THR A 37 19.95 -1.76 -26.88
C THR A 37 19.37 -0.55 -26.14
N ILE A 38 18.57 -0.76 -25.08
CA ILE A 38 17.98 0.31 -24.27
C ILE A 38 18.85 0.55 -23.04
N ASN A 39 18.93 -0.45 -22.16
CA ASN A 39 19.80 -0.45 -21.00
C ASN A 39 20.01 -1.90 -20.53
N PRO A 40 21.24 -2.45 -20.60
CA PRO A 40 21.50 -3.87 -20.31
C PRO A 40 21.34 -4.24 -18.83
N ARG A 41 21.27 -3.26 -17.93
CA ARG A 41 21.11 -3.46 -16.49
C ARG A 41 19.70 -3.22 -16.00
N LEU A 42 18.85 -2.61 -16.83
CA LEU A 42 17.46 -2.36 -16.50
C LEU A 42 16.70 -3.69 -16.44
N GLN A 43 15.96 -3.85 -15.36
CA GLN A 43 15.07 -4.97 -15.12
C GLN A 43 13.68 -4.45 -14.80
N ASN A 44 12.66 -5.20 -15.17
CA ASN A 44 11.28 -4.93 -14.80
C ASN A 44 10.58 -6.18 -14.26
N SER A 45 9.49 -5.98 -13.52
CA SER A 45 8.62 -7.06 -13.05
C SER A 45 7.23 -6.49 -12.76
N GLN A 46 6.19 -7.29 -12.99
CA GLN A 46 4.87 -7.01 -12.42
C GLN A 46 4.91 -7.33 -10.93
N ALA A 47 4.55 -6.37 -10.09
CA ALA A 47 4.69 -6.48 -8.66
C ALA A 47 3.46 -5.94 -7.92
N THR A 48 3.25 -6.47 -6.72
CA THR A 48 2.38 -5.86 -5.71
C THR A 48 3.22 -5.02 -4.75
N ILE A 49 2.76 -3.81 -4.46
CA ILE A 49 3.32 -2.92 -3.43
C ILE A 49 2.23 -2.65 -2.41
N LEU A 50 2.56 -2.83 -1.12
CA LEU A 50 1.76 -2.33 -0.02
C LEU A 50 2.33 -1.00 0.45
N TYR A 51 1.50 0.02 0.57
CA TYR A 51 1.88 1.33 1.04
C TYR A 51 1.08 1.68 2.29
N PHE A 52 1.80 1.96 3.38
CA PHE A 52 1.23 2.37 4.66
C PHE A 52 1.63 3.81 4.91
N ASP A 53 0.68 4.73 4.84
CA ASP A 53 0.94 6.14 5.11
C ASP A 53 0.86 6.43 6.61
N ALA A 54 1.51 7.50 7.06
CA ALA A 54 1.58 7.92 8.46
C ALA A 54 0.23 8.41 9.00
N ASP A 55 -0.70 8.79 8.12
CA ASP A 55 -2.06 9.23 8.45
C ASP A 55 -3.06 8.06 8.60
N HIS A 56 -2.57 6.81 8.64
CA HIS A 56 -3.35 5.58 8.67
C HIS A 56 -4.06 5.22 7.35
N THR A 57 -3.72 5.88 6.24
CA THR A 57 -4.16 5.49 4.91
C THR A 57 -3.34 4.30 4.39
N PHE A 58 -4.01 3.39 3.70
CA PHE A 58 -3.42 2.21 3.07
C PHE A 58 -3.70 2.20 1.57
N ALA A 59 -2.68 1.82 0.80
CA ALA A 59 -2.84 1.50 -0.61
C ALA A 59 -2.16 0.17 -0.96
N MET A 60 -2.80 -0.61 -1.82
CA MET A 60 -2.19 -1.75 -2.50
C MET A 60 -2.17 -1.46 -4.00
N LEU A 61 -0.96 -1.48 -4.56
CA LEU A 61 -0.69 -1.17 -5.96
C LEU A 61 -0.29 -2.46 -6.66
N VAL A 62 -0.94 -2.78 -7.77
CA VAL A 62 -0.46 -3.79 -8.72
C VAL A 62 0.03 -3.05 -9.96
N CYS A 63 1.33 -3.07 -10.19
CA CYS A 63 2.02 -2.22 -11.17
C CYS A 63 3.26 -2.89 -11.75
N VAL A 64 3.87 -2.26 -12.76
CA VAL A 64 5.23 -2.61 -13.20
C VAL A 64 6.25 -1.83 -12.38
N VAL A 65 7.23 -2.54 -11.82
CA VAL A 65 8.39 -1.96 -11.14
C VAL A 65 9.61 -2.10 -12.02
N ASN A 66 10.34 -1.00 -12.20
CA ASN A 66 11.60 -0.95 -12.91
C ASN A 66 12.74 -0.83 -11.91
N ARG A 67 13.86 -1.50 -12.16
CA ARG A 67 15.07 -1.34 -11.35
C ARG A 67 16.35 -1.45 -12.15
N ILE A 68 17.38 -0.77 -11.66
CA ILE A 68 18.77 -1.12 -11.93
C ILE A 68 19.37 -1.56 -10.59
N PRO A 69 19.75 -2.85 -10.44
CA PRO A 69 20.29 -3.34 -9.17
C PRO A 69 21.46 -2.49 -8.69
N GLY A 70 21.41 -2.09 -7.41
CA GLY A 70 22.39 -1.22 -6.77
C GLY A 70 22.18 0.28 -6.99
N GLU A 71 21.31 0.69 -7.92
CA GLU A 71 21.11 2.11 -8.26
C GLU A 71 19.71 2.58 -7.86
N TYR A 72 18.67 2.16 -8.56
CA TYR A 72 17.30 2.61 -8.30
C TYR A 72 16.27 1.49 -8.44
N THR A 73 15.12 1.71 -7.81
CA THR A 73 13.88 0.95 -7.95
C THR A 73 12.76 1.98 -8.06
N THR A 74 11.91 1.90 -9.08
CA THR A 74 10.84 2.88 -9.34
C THR A 74 9.59 2.21 -9.89
N ILE A 75 8.43 2.84 -9.68
CA ILE A 75 7.16 2.42 -10.29
C ILE A 75 7.13 2.95 -11.73
N SER A 76 6.71 2.12 -12.68
CA SER A 76 6.49 2.55 -14.06
C SER A 76 5.24 3.42 -14.15
N HIS A 77 5.38 4.64 -14.65
CA HIS A 77 4.26 5.54 -14.88
C HIS A 77 3.71 5.32 -16.29
N GLY A 78 2.46 4.84 -16.40
CA GLY A 78 1.78 4.62 -17.67
C GLY A 78 1.52 3.15 -18.01
N ASP A 79 2.22 2.23 -17.36
CA ASP A 79 1.85 0.81 -17.37
C ASP A 79 0.68 0.62 -16.39
N GLY A 80 -0.38 -0.05 -16.84
CA GLY A 80 -1.66 -0.14 -16.12
C GLY A 80 -1.49 -0.36 -14.61
N LEU A 81 -2.08 0.55 -13.83
CA LEU A 81 -2.07 0.52 -12.38
C LEU A 81 -3.44 0.08 -11.88
N ALA A 82 -3.48 -1.05 -11.16
CA ALA A 82 -4.65 -1.41 -10.36
C ALA A 82 -4.40 -0.97 -8.91
N LEU A 83 -5.35 -0.22 -8.35
CA LEU A 83 -5.25 0.37 -7.03
C LEU A 83 -6.37 -0.15 -6.12
N TRP A 84 -5.99 -0.53 -4.91
CA TRP A 84 -6.93 -0.68 -3.80
C TRP A 84 -6.56 0.33 -2.72
N ARG A 85 -7.56 0.96 -2.12
CA ARG A 85 -7.37 1.95 -1.05
C ARG A 85 -8.15 1.58 0.19
N GLY A 86 -7.66 2.03 1.33
CA GLY A 86 -8.41 2.05 2.56
C GLY A 86 -7.58 2.51 3.75
N GLN A 87 -7.71 1.84 4.88
CA GLN A 87 -7.13 2.27 6.15
C GLN A 87 -6.46 1.13 6.88
N TRP A 88 -5.50 1.46 7.72
CA TRP A 88 -4.79 0.49 8.56
C TRP A 88 -4.63 0.96 10.00
N ILE A 89 -4.65 0.00 10.92
CA ILE A 89 -4.36 0.23 12.33
C ILE A 89 -3.47 -0.90 12.83
N ALA A 90 -2.40 -0.55 13.55
CA ALA A 90 -1.53 -1.53 14.22
C ALA A 90 -1.84 -1.57 15.72
N ASP A 91 -1.92 -2.78 16.26
CA ASP A 91 -2.06 -3.04 17.69
C ASP A 91 -1.17 -4.25 18.11
N ARG A 92 -1.37 -4.75 19.33
CA ARG A 92 -0.63 -5.91 19.85
C ARG A 92 -0.94 -7.22 19.12
N ARG A 93 -2.07 -7.31 18.41
CA ARG A 93 -2.54 -8.50 17.70
C ARG A 93 -2.04 -8.50 16.27
N GLY A 94 -1.72 -7.36 15.68
CA GLY A 94 -1.16 -7.27 14.34
C GLY A 94 -1.52 -5.94 13.67
N ILE A 95 -1.58 -5.97 12.36
CA ILE A 95 -1.95 -4.81 11.53
C ILE A 95 -3.26 -5.17 10.85
N ALA A 96 -4.35 -4.53 11.27
CA ALA A 96 -5.65 -4.64 10.64
C ALA A 96 -5.73 -3.68 9.46
N ILE A 97 -6.21 -4.17 8.32
CA ILE A 97 -6.31 -3.41 7.07
C ILE A 97 -7.70 -3.61 6.50
N TRP A 98 -8.38 -2.50 6.20
CA TRP A 98 -9.65 -2.47 5.47
C TRP A 98 -9.42 -1.78 4.15
N TYR A 99 -9.79 -2.40 3.02
CA TYR A 99 -9.51 -1.83 1.70
C TYR A 99 -10.51 -2.27 0.65
N LYS A 100 -10.62 -1.51 -0.44
CA LYS A 100 -11.47 -1.84 -1.59
C LYS A 100 -10.79 -1.45 -2.90
N PHE A 101 -11.20 -2.10 -3.98
CA PHE A 101 -10.73 -1.76 -5.31
C PHE A 101 -11.19 -0.36 -5.71
N VAL A 102 -10.29 0.42 -6.31
CA VAL A 102 -10.57 1.72 -6.90
C VAL A 102 -10.40 1.58 -8.41
N PRO A 103 -11.49 1.54 -9.20
CA PRO A 103 -11.37 1.46 -10.64
C PRO A 103 -10.70 2.72 -11.18
N ALA A 104 -9.68 2.54 -12.02
CA ALA A 104 -9.13 3.64 -12.82
C ALA A 104 -10.27 4.17 -13.70
N ARG A 105 -10.68 5.43 -13.55
CA ARG A 105 -11.68 6.03 -14.44
C ARG A 105 -10.96 6.48 -15.73
N PRO A 106 -11.11 5.80 -16.89
CA PRO A 106 -10.90 6.43 -18.19
C PRO A 106 -11.72 7.72 -18.27
N ARG A 107 -11.15 8.71 -18.95
CA ARG A 107 -11.75 10.02 -19.25
C ARG A 107 -13.14 9.93 -19.91
N GLN A 108 -13.49 8.77 -20.47
CA GLN A 108 -14.81 8.44 -21.02
C GLN A 108 -15.13 6.98 -20.64
N TRP A 109 -16.10 6.77 -19.76
CA TRP A 109 -16.62 5.44 -19.45
C TRP A 109 -17.98 5.26 -20.18
N PRO A 110 -18.22 4.15 -20.90
CA PRO A 110 -19.55 3.86 -21.44
C PRO A 110 -20.50 3.52 -20.29
N GLU A 111 -21.70 4.12 -20.26
CA GLU A 111 -22.72 3.92 -19.22
C GLU A 111 -22.98 2.43 -18.96
N GLY A 112 -22.36 1.88 -17.91
CA GLY A 112 -22.49 0.50 -17.51
C GLY A 112 -22.25 0.38 -16.01
N PRO A 113 -22.90 -0.58 -15.33
CA PRO A 113 -22.84 -0.66 -13.87
C PRO A 113 -21.41 -0.94 -13.41
N ILE A 114 -20.88 -0.03 -12.58
CA ILE A 114 -19.65 -0.26 -11.83
C ILE A 114 -19.99 -1.33 -10.78
N VAL A 115 -19.38 -2.51 -10.90
CA VAL A 115 -19.46 -3.52 -9.84
C VAL A 115 -18.55 -3.07 -8.71
N GLU A 116 -19.12 -2.41 -7.70
CA GLU A 116 -18.39 -2.10 -6.48
C GLU A 116 -17.95 -3.41 -5.81
N GLN A 117 -16.64 -3.65 -5.75
CA GLN A 117 -16.12 -4.72 -4.90
C GLN A 117 -16.32 -4.30 -3.44
N GLY A 118 -16.88 -5.21 -2.63
CA GLY A 118 -17.07 -4.98 -1.19
C GLY A 118 -15.75 -4.71 -0.47
N ILE A 119 -15.84 -4.10 0.71
CA ILE A 119 -14.69 -3.86 1.58
C ILE A 119 -14.07 -5.20 1.99
N GLN A 120 -12.79 -5.36 1.73
CA GLN A 120 -11.97 -6.47 2.20
C GLN A 120 -11.36 -6.13 3.55
N HIS A 121 -11.17 -7.13 4.40
CA HIS A 121 -10.55 -6.99 5.72
C HIS A 121 -9.54 -8.10 5.93
N VAL A 122 -8.33 -7.73 6.35
CA VAL A 122 -7.25 -8.68 6.67
C VAL A 122 -6.49 -8.20 7.90
N THR A 123 -6.03 -9.15 8.71
CA THR A 123 -5.03 -8.89 9.75
C THR A 123 -3.71 -9.52 9.32
N ILE A 124 -2.67 -8.70 9.22
CA ILE A 124 -1.32 -9.14 8.85
C ILE A 124 -0.37 -9.02 10.03
N HIS A 125 0.72 -9.76 9.96
CA HIS A 125 1.79 -9.71 10.95
C HIS A 125 3.11 -9.38 10.27
N GLN A 126 3.92 -8.60 10.98
CA GLN A 126 5.30 -8.33 10.63
C GLN A 126 6.20 -9.29 11.42
N THR A 127 7.09 -9.99 10.72
CA THR A 127 8.14 -10.79 11.32
C THR A 127 9.47 -10.24 10.84
N HIS A 128 10.22 -9.60 11.74
CA HIS A 128 11.45 -8.86 11.39
C HIS A 128 11.21 -7.82 10.28
N ASP A 129 11.88 -7.96 9.14
CA ASP A 129 11.82 -7.09 7.97
C ASP A 129 10.83 -7.58 6.89
N LEU A 130 9.96 -8.54 7.23
CA LEU A 130 8.99 -9.13 6.32
C LEU A 130 7.54 -8.93 6.79
N LEU A 131 6.70 -8.45 5.87
CA LEU A 131 5.24 -8.49 6.01
C LEU A 131 4.67 -9.68 5.26
N SER A 132 3.62 -10.28 5.83
CA SER A 132 2.87 -11.36 5.19
C SER A 132 1.44 -10.90 4.91
N PHE A 133 1.03 -10.87 3.64
CA PHE A 133 -0.32 -10.50 3.23
C PHE A 133 -0.92 -11.63 2.40
N GLY A 134 -1.81 -12.41 3.00
CA GLY A 134 -2.19 -13.72 2.45
C GLY A 134 -0.95 -14.62 2.31
N ASP A 135 -0.79 -15.23 1.14
CA ASP A 135 0.36 -16.08 0.82
C ASP A 135 1.60 -15.29 0.37
N MET A 136 1.46 -13.97 0.12
CA MET A 136 2.55 -13.13 -0.37
C MET A 136 3.42 -12.60 0.77
N LYS A 137 4.71 -12.40 0.46
CA LYS A 137 5.69 -11.79 1.37
C LYS A 137 6.21 -10.48 0.80
N PHE A 138 6.42 -9.51 1.68
CA PHE A 138 6.84 -8.17 1.30
C PHE A 138 8.00 -7.71 2.16
N LYS A 139 8.91 -6.94 1.56
CA LYS A 139 10.04 -6.31 2.23
C LYS A 139 9.99 -4.81 2.01
N ARG A 140 10.40 -4.05 3.03
CA ARG A 140 10.48 -2.59 2.95
C ARG A 140 11.41 -2.16 1.83
N GLU A 141 10.93 -1.29 0.93
CA GLU A 141 11.70 -0.70 -0.17
C GLU A 141 11.55 0.82 -0.15
N PRO A 142 12.41 1.55 0.58
CA PRO A 142 12.32 3.01 0.73
C PRO A 142 12.39 3.78 -0.59
N LYS A 143 13.06 3.23 -1.61
CA LYS A 143 13.17 3.89 -2.92
C LYS A 143 11.82 4.01 -3.64
N LEU A 144 10.81 3.28 -3.18
CA LEU A 144 9.46 3.29 -3.75
C LEU A 144 8.49 4.19 -2.97
N ASP A 145 8.89 4.82 -1.87
CA ASP A 145 7.96 5.58 -1.01
C ASP A 145 7.28 6.73 -1.74
N ASP A 146 8.07 7.55 -2.44
CA ASP A 146 7.53 8.72 -3.14
C ASP A 146 6.70 8.28 -4.34
N GLY A 147 7.18 7.30 -5.12
CA GLY A 147 6.42 6.75 -6.25
C GLY A 147 5.11 6.10 -5.84
N ALA A 148 5.07 5.39 -4.71
CA ALA A 148 3.85 4.78 -4.17
C ALA A 148 2.86 5.84 -3.66
N ARG A 149 3.36 6.89 -2.98
CA ARG A 149 2.54 8.03 -2.54
C ARG A 149 1.96 8.78 -3.73
N ASP A 150 2.76 9.07 -4.74
CA ASP A 150 2.31 9.77 -5.94
C ASP A 150 1.27 8.95 -6.71
N ALA A 151 1.45 7.63 -6.81
CA ALA A 151 0.47 6.74 -7.43
C ALA A 151 -0.87 6.70 -6.67
N GLU A 152 -0.83 6.80 -5.35
CA GLU A 152 -2.00 6.90 -4.47
C GLU A 152 -2.74 8.24 -4.65
N LEU A 153 -1.99 9.34 -4.72
CA LEU A 153 -2.53 10.70 -4.85
C LEU A 153 -3.05 11.00 -6.26
N THR A 154 -2.39 10.52 -7.31
CA THR A 154 -2.77 10.83 -8.70
C THR A 154 -4.13 10.24 -9.08
N GLN A 155 -4.59 9.19 -8.41
CA GLN A 155 -5.96 8.66 -8.56
C GLN A 155 -6.98 9.31 -7.60
N SER A 156 -6.54 10.21 -6.71
CA SER A 156 -7.36 10.94 -5.72
C SER A 156 -7.91 12.28 -6.21
N ASP A 157 -7.23 12.96 -7.14
CA ASP A 157 -7.66 14.28 -7.69
C ASP A 157 -8.94 14.24 -8.56
N VAL A 158 -9.67 13.12 -8.56
CA VAL A 158 -10.95 12.94 -9.26
C VAL A 158 -12.12 12.72 -8.27
N ILE A 159 -11.87 12.75 -6.95
CA ILE A 159 -12.92 12.51 -5.94
C ILE A 159 -13.13 13.77 -5.12
N GLU A 160 -14.10 14.60 -5.53
CA GLU A 160 -14.68 15.62 -4.67
C GLU A 160 -15.19 14.97 -3.36
N THR A 161 -14.73 15.52 -2.26
CA THR A 161 -15.13 15.22 -0.89
C THR A 161 -16.66 15.29 -0.75
N THR A 162 -17.32 14.14 -0.58
CA THR A 162 -18.61 14.11 0.08
C THR A 162 -18.40 13.58 1.50
N PRO A 163 -18.64 14.39 2.56
CA PRO A 163 -18.54 13.90 3.92
C PRO A 163 -19.67 12.91 4.18
N ILE A 164 -19.33 11.75 4.75
CA ILE A 164 -20.30 10.81 5.29
C ILE A 164 -20.92 11.50 6.52
N ARG A 165 -22.23 11.79 6.46
CA ARG A 165 -23.05 12.22 7.60
C ARG A 165 -23.58 11.02 8.37
#